data_AF-A0AAV2HL56-F1
#
_entry.id   AF-A0AAV2HL56-F1
#
_cell.length_a   1.000
_cell.length_b   1.000
_cell.length_c   1.000
_cell.angle_alpha   90.00
_cell.angle_beta   90.00
_cell.angle_gamma   90.00
#
_symmetry.space_group_name_H-M   'P 1'
#
loop_
_entity.id
_entity.type
_entity.pdbx_description
1 polymer ?
#
loop_
_entity_poly.entity_id
_entity_poly.type
_entity_poly.pdbx_seq_one_letter_code
_entity_poly.pdbx_strand_id
1 'polypeptide(L)' 'GRNVALRHNAAQTSTYRELTIDATASKAVDGNTSGIFTDNTCSHTNDSSPSWNVTFDHAQVLNRIFLYNRIESSKC' A
#
# COMPACT_ATOMS: atom_id res chain seq x y z
N GLY A 1 0.63 -14.48 13.28
CA GLY A 1 1.51 -13.50 13.95
C GLY A 1 0.88 -12.12 13.87
N ARG A 2 1.26 -11.18 14.74
CA ARG A 2 0.75 -9.79 14.72
C ARG A 2 1.28 -9.04 13.48
N ASN A 3 0.39 -8.37 12.73
CA ASN A 3 0.83 -7.45 11.69
C ASN A 3 1.33 -6.15 12.34
N VAL A 4 2.65 -5.97 12.37
CA VAL A 4 3.28 -4.77 12.94
C VAL A 4 3.28 -3.57 11.98
N ALA A 5 2.93 -3.74 10.70
CA ALA A 5 2.83 -2.65 9.74
C ALA A 5 1.49 -1.92 9.77
N LEU A 6 0.45 -2.54 10.34
CA LEU A 6 -0.92 -2.01 10.34
C LEU A 6 -0.97 -0.58 10.90
N ARG A 7 -1.44 0.36 10.08
CA ARG A 7 -1.65 1.79 10.38
C ARG A 7 -0.38 2.55 10.78
N HIS A 8 0.81 2.01 10.54
CA HIS A 8 2.04 2.76 10.68
C HIS A 8 2.19 3.82 9.59
N ASN A 9 3.06 4.79 9.83
CA ASN A 9 3.32 5.86 8.88
C ASN A 9 3.98 5.30 7.62
N ALA A 10 3.31 5.47 6.48
CA ALA A 10 3.80 5.02 5.19
C ALA A 10 3.97 6.22 4.25
N ALA A 11 5.04 6.22 3.47
CA ALA A 11 5.34 7.23 2.48
C ALA A 11 5.68 6.59 1.14
N GLN A 12 5.41 7.31 0.07
CA GLN A 12 5.76 6.92 -1.29
C GLN A 12 6.18 8.16 -2.08
N THR A 13 6.93 7.96 -3.16
CA THR A 13 7.57 9.05 -3.93
C THR A 13 6.56 10.04 -4.50
N SER A 14 5.40 9.57 -4.96
CA SER A 14 4.28 10.39 -5.39
C SER A 14 2.97 9.63 -5.21
N THR A 15 1.84 10.33 -5.23
CA THR A 15 0.52 9.68 -5.10
C THR A 15 -0.31 9.91 -6.34
N TYR A 16 -0.78 8.82 -6.95
CA TYR A 16 -1.80 8.86 -7.99
C TYR A 16 -3.14 9.25 -7.40
N ARG A 17 -3.81 10.21 -8.04
CA ARG A 17 -5.14 10.67 -7.67
C ARG A 17 -5.96 10.86 -8.93
N GLU A 18 -7.14 10.27 -8.97
CA GLU A 18 -8.08 10.40 -10.08
C GLU A 18 -9.51 10.21 -9.57
N LEU A 19 -10.41 11.13 -9.94
CA LEU A 19 -11.82 11.09 -9.56
C LEU A 19 -12.00 10.88 -8.03
N THR A 20 -12.48 9.71 -7.62
CA THR A 20 -12.74 9.33 -6.22
C THR A 20 -11.62 8.45 -5.62
N ILE A 21 -10.53 8.22 -6.36
CA ILE A 21 -9.39 7.41 -5.95
C ILE A 21 -8.29 8.31 -5.39
N ASP A 22 -7.85 7.98 -4.17
CA ASP A 22 -6.66 8.55 -3.54
C ASP A 22 -5.75 7.40 -3.08
N ALA A 23 -4.81 7.03 -3.96
CA ALA A 23 -3.99 5.84 -3.82
C ALA A 23 -2.75 6.10 -2.95
N THR A 24 -2.97 6.61 -1.74
CA THR A 24 -1.92 6.99 -0.78
C THR A 24 -1.09 5.80 -0.33
N ALA A 25 0.13 6.07 0.16
CA ALA A 25 1.00 5.04 0.73
C ALA A 25 0.34 4.27 1.89
N SER A 26 -0.50 4.93 2.69
CA SER A 26 -1.18 4.34 3.84
C SER A 26 -2.14 3.19 3.47
N LYS A 27 -2.58 3.12 2.22
CA LYS A 27 -3.42 2.03 1.72
C LYS A 27 -2.75 0.66 1.83
N ALA A 28 -1.43 0.58 1.61
CA ALA A 28 -0.68 -0.68 1.76
C ALA A 28 -0.58 -1.19 3.22
N VAL A 29 -1.00 -0.38 4.19
CA VAL A 29 -0.98 -0.71 5.64
C VAL A 29 -2.33 -0.48 6.31
N ASP A 30 -3.43 -0.38 5.57
CA ASP A 30 -4.77 -0.13 6.13
C ASP A 30 -5.45 -1.40 6.70
N GLY A 31 -4.92 -2.58 6.35
CA GLY A 31 -5.39 -3.88 6.80
C GLY A 31 -6.32 -4.61 5.81
N ASN A 32 -6.61 -4.01 4.66
CA ASN A 32 -7.37 -4.63 3.58
C ASN A 32 -6.41 -5.14 2.50
N THR A 33 -6.58 -6.39 2.11
CA THR A 33 -5.70 -7.09 1.16
C THR A 33 -6.32 -7.22 -0.23
N SER A 34 -7.42 -6.53 -0.52
CA SER A 34 -7.96 -6.50 -1.88
C SER A 34 -6.94 -5.86 -2.82
N GLY A 35 -6.59 -6.59 -3.88
CA GLY A 35 -5.74 -6.05 -4.94
C GLY A 35 -6.52 -5.28 -6.01
N ILE A 36 -7.85 -5.19 -5.93
CA ILE A 36 -8.67 -4.50 -6.92
C ILE A 36 -8.48 -2.99 -6.73
N PHE A 37 -7.91 -2.32 -7.73
CA PHE A 37 -7.55 -0.90 -7.61
C PHE A 37 -8.75 0.01 -7.31
N THR A 38 -9.91 -0.30 -7.87
CA THR A 38 -11.15 0.46 -7.67
C THR A 38 -11.77 0.31 -6.28
N ASP A 39 -11.30 -0.65 -5.46
CA ASP A 39 -11.72 -0.76 -4.05
C ASP A 39 -11.09 0.34 -3.18
N ASN A 40 -10.25 1.21 -3.77
CA ASN A 40 -9.60 2.36 -3.12
C ASN A 40 -8.77 1.95 -1.89
N THR A 41 -8.10 0.80 -2.00
CA THR A 41 -7.28 0.18 -0.94
C THR A 41 -5.87 -0.18 -1.39
N CYS A 42 -5.50 0.16 -2.63
CA CYS A 42 -4.14 0.01 -3.15
C CYS A 42 -3.40 1.35 -3.13
N SER A 43 -2.08 1.32 -2.89
CA SER A 43 -1.18 2.45 -3.11
C SER A 43 -0.77 2.56 -4.59
N HIS A 44 -0.48 3.76 -5.09
CA HIS A 44 -0.02 3.96 -6.47
C HIS A 44 0.80 5.25 -6.62
N THR A 45 1.94 5.16 -7.29
CA THR A 45 2.86 6.26 -7.62
C THR A 45 2.76 6.67 -9.09
N ASN A 46 3.22 7.87 -9.45
CA ASN A 46 3.36 8.35 -10.83
C ASN A 46 4.81 8.36 -11.35
N ASP A 47 5.79 8.12 -10.47
CA ASP A 47 7.21 8.31 -10.82
C ASP A 47 7.79 7.15 -11.64
N SER A 48 8.78 7.48 -12.47
CA SER A 48 9.56 6.50 -13.25
C SER A 48 10.55 5.69 -12.41
N SER A 49 10.85 6.14 -11.19
CA SER A 49 11.69 5.45 -10.21
C SER A 49 10.98 5.42 -8.86
N PRO A 50 9.91 4.61 -8.74
CA PRO A 50 9.02 4.67 -7.60
C PRO A 50 9.63 3.98 -6.37
N SER A 51 9.28 4.50 -5.19
CA SER A 51 9.53 3.79 -3.94
C SER A 51 8.39 3.98 -2.95
N TRP A 52 8.23 3.00 -2.07
CA TRP A 52 7.30 3.00 -0.96
C TRP A 52 8.05 2.53 0.28
N ASN A 53 7.80 3.17 1.42
CA ASN A 53 8.38 2.79 2.70
C ASN A 53 7.36 2.92 3.83
N VAL A 54 7.60 2.16 4.90
CA VAL A 54 6.90 2.27 6.18
C VAL A 54 7.92 2.55 7.28
N THR A 55 7.59 3.51 8.13
CA THR A 55 8.40 3.89 9.29
C THR A 55 7.77 3.35 10.57
N PHE A 56 8.57 2.67 11.37
CA PHE A 56 8.17 2.21 12.71
C PHE A 56 8.78 3.12 13.76
N ASP A 57 8.01 3.44 14.81
CA ASP A 57 8.47 4.31 15.90
C ASP A 57 9.60 3.67 16.72
N HIS A 58 9.67 2.34 16.71
CA HIS A 58 10.67 1.54 17.38
C HIS A 58 11.13 0.39 16.49
N ALA A 59 12.34 -0.10 16.73
CA ALA A 59 12.87 -1.28 16.03
C ALA A 59 11.90 -2.47 16.17
N GLN A 60 11.54 -3.07 15.03
CA GLN A 60 10.66 -4.23 14.98
C GLN A 60 11.46 -5.48 14.59
N VAL A 61 11.17 -6.59 15.24
CA VAL A 61 11.64 -7.91 14.79
C VAL A 61 10.70 -8.41 13.71
N LEU A 62 11.17 -8.48 12.47
CA LEU A 62 10.40 -8.95 11.33
C LEU A 62 10.66 -10.42 11.08
N ASN A 63 9.65 -11.25 11.30
CA ASN A 63 9.73 -12.69 11.01
C ASN A 63 9.25 -13.04 9.60
N ARG A 64 8.31 -12.25 9.06
CA ARG A 64 7.74 -12.47 7.73
C ARG A 64 7.22 -11.16 7.15
N ILE A 65 7.35 -11.02 5.84
CA ILE A 65 6.79 -9.92 5.08
C ILE A 65 5.79 -10.54 4.08
N PHE A 66 4.60 -9.97 4.01
CA PHE A 66 3.59 -10.32 3.02
C PHE A 66 3.39 -9.11 2.10
N LEU A 67 3.41 -9.35 0.80
CA LEU A 67 3.14 -8.35 -0.23
C LEU A 67 1.93 -8.80 -1.03
N TYR A 68 0.89 -7.96 -1.06
CA TYR A 68 -0.31 -8.18 -1.88
C TYR A 68 -0.24 -7.27 -3.09
N ASN A 69 -0.11 -7.87 -4.27
CA ASN A 69 -0.06 -7.09 -5.52
C ASN A 69 -1.46 -6.67 -5.96
N ARG A 70 -1.51 -5.59 -6.73
CA ARG A 70 -2.68 -5.21 -7.51
C ARG A 70 -3.11 -6.38 -8.39
N ILE A 71 -4.40 -6.67 -8.40
CA ILE A 71 -5.04 -7.61 -9.31
C ILE A 71 -6.00 -6.82 -10.19
N GLU A 72 -5.91 -7.04 -11.49
CA GLU A 72 -6.94 -6.58 -12.40
C GLU A 72 -8.01 -7.67 -12.44
N SER A 73 -9.26 -7.31 -12.16
CA SER A 73 -10.35 -8.10 -12.72
C SER A 73 -10.31 -7.83 -14.22
N SER A 74 -9.75 -8.75 -15.01
CA SER A 74 -9.97 -8.72 -16.45
C SER A 74 -11.49 -8.71 -16.67
N LYS A 75 -12.04 -7.61 -17.18
CA LYS A 75 -13.32 -7.72 -17.87
C LYS A 75 -13.04 -8.62 -19.08
N CYS A 76 -13.54 -9.85 -19.02
CA CYS A 76 -13.64 -10.70 -20.20
C CYS A 76 -14.38 -9.97 -21.32
#